data_AF-A0A1X7T0K6-F1
#
_entry.id   AF-A0A1X7T0K6-F1
#
_cell.length_a   1.000
_cell.length_b   1.000
_cell.length_c   1.000
_cell.angle_alpha   90.00
_cell.angle_beta   90.00
_cell.angle_gamma   90.00
#
_symmetry.space_group_name_H-M   'P 1'
#
loop_
_entity.id
_entity.type
_entity.pdbx_description
1 polymer ?
#
loop_
_entity_poly.entity_id
_entity_poly.type
_entity_poly.pdbx_seq_one_letter_code
_entity_poly.pdbx_strand_id
1 'polypeptide(L)'
;MIPARIECPDSSWTMEYKGYLMTEKYDHPRNAVYECVDENPESVDGGEGNTDGALFYFTRSTCNGLPCPPYVNNRAITCVVCTK
;
A
#
# COMPACT_ATOMS: atom_id res chain seq x y z
N MET A 1 3.15 -0.48 10.71
CA MET A 1 3.04 0.12 9.36
C MET A 1 3.13 1.63 9.47
N ILE A 2 3.88 2.27 8.58
CA ILE A 2 3.95 3.72 8.41
C ILE A 2 3.62 4.03 6.94
N PRO A 3 2.51 4.73 6.65
CA PRO A 3 2.12 5.07 5.28
C PRO A 3 2.97 6.22 4.73
N ALA A 4 3.07 6.30 3.40
CA ALA A 4 3.80 7.32 2.65
C ALA A 4 5.29 7.46 3.07
N ARG A 5 5.91 6.33 3.41
CA ARG A 5 7.34 6.17 3.74
C ARG A 5 7.87 4.89 3.11
N ILE A 6 9.19 4.82 2.98
CA ILE A 6 9.94 3.62 2.56
C ILE A 6 11.10 3.29 3.52
N GLU A 7 11.21 4.06 4.61
CA GLU A 7 12.24 3.97 5.64
C GLU A 7 11.58 4.07 7.01
N CYS A 8 12.11 3.34 7.99
CA CYS A 8 11.68 3.44 9.38
C CYS A 8 12.06 4.79 10.00
N PRO A 9 11.42 5.21 11.11
CA PRO A 9 11.61 6.56 11.67
C PRO A 9 13.07 6.88 12.05
N ASP A 10 13.79 5.89 12.57
CA ASP A 10 15.19 5.97 12.98
C ASP A 10 15.79 4.55 13.08
N SER A 11 17.08 4.47 13.41
CA SER A 11 17.83 3.20 13.49
C SER A 11 17.47 2.32 14.69
N SER A 12 16.60 2.76 15.60
CA SER A 12 16.10 1.91 16.70
C SER A 12 14.99 0.96 16.26
N TRP A 13 14.54 1.07 15.01
CA TRP A 13 13.53 0.20 14.41
C TRP A 13 14.17 -0.75 13.39
N THR A 14 13.71 -1.99 13.37
CA THR A 14 14.04 -2.95 12.32
C THR A 14 13.00 -2.82 11.21
N MET A 15 13.46 -2.65 9.97
CA MET A 15 12.59 -2.73 8.80
C MET A 15 12.28 -4.20 8.52
N GLU A 16 11.01 -4.56 8.54
CA GLU A 16 10.57 -5.89 8.13
C GLU A 16 10.43 -5.95 6.62
N TYR A 17 9.69 -4.99 6.06
CA TYR A 17 9.53 -4.83 4.63
C TYR A 17 8.98 -3.45 4.26
N LYS A 18 9.04 -3.12 2.98
CA LYS A 18 8.41 -1.94 2.39
C LYS A 18 7.60 -2.35 1.17
N GLY A 19 6.68 -1.48 0.78
CA GLY A 19 5.91 -1.71 -0.43
C GLY A 19 4.87 -0.64 -0.65
N TYR A 20 3.65 -1.07 -0.95
CA TYR A 20 2.57 -0.17 -1.37
C TYR A 20 1.37 -0.27 -0.45
N LEU A 21 0.80 0.90 -0.16
CA LEU A 21 -0.45 1.00 0.58
C LEU A 21 -1.58 0.62 -0.38
N MET A 22 -2.21 -0.52 -0.13
CA MET A 22 -3.26 -1.06 -0.97
C MET A 22 -4.54 -1.25 -0.16
N THR A 23 -5.67 -1.17 -0.84
CA THR A 23 -6.98 -1.39 -0.23
C THR A 23 -7.99 -1.83 -1.28
N GLU A 24 -9.22 -2.01 -0.86
CA GLU A 24 -10.32 -2.37 -1.72
C GLU A 24 -10.67 -1.25 -2.71
N LYS A 25 -11.30 -1.60 -3.84
CA LYS A 25 -11.71 -0.61 -4.83
C LYS A 25 -12.76 0.34 -4.27
N TYR A 26 -12.60 1.63 -4.55
CA TYR A 26 -13.45 2.70 -4.01
C TYR A 26 -14.94 2.60 -4.38
N ASP A 27 -15.31 1.80 -5.38
CA ASP A 27 -16.69 1.62 -5.85
C ASP A 27 -17.31 0.29 -5.41
N HIS A 28 -16.60 -0.53 -4.63
CA HIS A 28 -17.13 -1.77 -4.08
C HIS A 28 -17.80 -1.54 -2.71
N PRO A 29 -18.97 -2.15 -2.42
CA PRO A 29 -19.70 -1.96 -1.17
C PRO A 29 -19.09 -2.79 -0.03
N ARG A 30 -18.00 -2.31 0.59
CA ARG A 30 -17.30 -3.01 1.68
C ARG A 30 -16.44 -2.07 2.52
N ASN A 31 -16.07 -2.52 3.72
CA ASN A 31 -15.11 -1.81 4.56
C ASN A 31 -13.71 -1.89 3.91
N ALA A 32 -13.15 -0.74 3.56
CA ALA A 32 -11.80 -0.63 3.02
C ALA A 32 -10.79 -0.61 4.18
N VAL A 33 -10.00 -1.67 4.32
CA VAL A 33 -8.83 -1.69 5.20
C VAL A 33 -7.59 -1.39 4.37
N TYR A 34 -6.78 -0.44 4.82
CA TYR A 34 -5.54 -0.05 4.14
C TYR A 34 -4.40 -0.89 4.69
N GLU A 35 -3.85 -1.75 3.85
CA GLU A 35 -2.79 -2.67 4.21
C GLU A 35 -1.50 -2.34 3.47
N CYS A 36 -0.37 -2.60 4.11
CA CYS A 36 0.93 -2.49 3.46
C CYS A 36 1.27 -3.82 2.81
N VAL A 37 1.20 -3.85 1.48
CA VAL A 37 1.57 -5.02 0.67
C VAL A 37 3.02 -4.87 0.24
N ASP A 38 3.79 -5.94 0.39
CA ASP A 38 5.21 -6.00 0.02
C ASP A 38 5.44 -5.58 -1.44
N GLU A 39 6.59 -4.94 -1.72
CA GLU A 39 6.97 -4.57 -3.10
C GLU A 39 7.27 -5.79 -3.99
N ASN A 40 7.60 -6.92 -3.39
CA ASN A 40 7.86 -8.22 -3.99
C ASN A 40 6.83 -9.26 -3.48
N PRO A 41 5.55 -9.16 -3.88
CA PRO A 41 4.54 -10.11 -3.45
C PRO A 41 4.82 -11.51 -4.00
N GLU A 42 4.68 -12.52 -3.15
CA GLU A 42 4.78 -13.93 -3.52
C GLU A 42 3.39 -14.54 -3.71
N SER A 43 3.27 -15.48 -4.64
CA SER A 43 2.07 -16.28 -4.84
C SER A 43 2.13 -17.56 -4.02
N VAL A 44 0.98 -18.02 -3.52
CA VAL A 44 0.84 -19.37 -2.97
C VAL A 44 0.53 -20.33 -4.12
N ASP A 45 1.26 -21.44 -4.21
CA ASP A 45 1.05 -22.48 -5.23
C ASP A 45 -0.43 -22.92 -5.29
N GLY A 46 -1.01 -22.93 -6.49
CA GLY A 46 -2.44 -23.23 -6.69
C GLY A 46 -3.39 -22.09 -6.36
N GLY A 47 -2.86 -20.91 -6.00
CA GLY A 47 -3.61 -19.68 -5.76
C GLY A 47 -3.74 -18.77 -6.97
N GLU A 48 -3.36 -19.22 -8.18
CA GLU A 48 -3.35 -18.37 -9.38
C GLU A 48 -4.75 -18.09 -9.95
N GLY A 49 -5.77 -18.77 -9.43
CA GLY A 49 -7.15 -18.62 -9.87
C GLY A 49 -7.71 -17.22 -9.56
N ASN A 50 -8.21 -16.53 -10.58
CA ASN A 50 -8.98 -15.30 -10.38
C ASN A 50 -10.42 -15.63 -9.99
N THR A 51 -10.80 -15.30 -8.75
CA THR A 51 -12.16 -15.49 -8.22
C THR A 51 -12.88 -14.19 -7.89
N ASP A 52 -12.28 -13.03 -8.22
CA ASP A 52 -12.80 -11.70 -7.90
C ASP A 52 -13.23 -11.53 -6.41
N GLY A 53 -12.49 -12.18 -5.50
CA GLY A 53 -12.76 -12.17 -4.05
C GLY A 53 -12.34 -10.87 -3.34
N ALA A 54 -11.41 -10.98 -2.39
CA ALA A 54 -10.82 -9.83 -1.70
C ALA A 54 -9.58 -9.35 -2.45
N LEU A 55 -9.77 -8.34 -3.31
CA LEU A 55 -8.74 -7.83 -4.20
C LEU A 55 -8.03 -6.61 -3.59
N PHE A 56 -6.72 -6.52 -3.79
CA PHE A 56 -5.95 -5.34 -3.41
C PHE A 56 -5.72 -4.42 -4.61
N TYR A 57 -6.07 -3.15 -4.45
CA TYR A 57 -5.84 -2.08 -5.41
C TYR A 57 -4.90 -1.03 -4.83
N PHE A 58 -4.04 -0.45 -5.67
CA PHE A 58 -3.15 0.62 -5.25
C PHE A 58 -3.92 1.85 -4.76
N THR A 59 -3.56 2.33 -3.58
CA THR A 59 -3.91 3.69 -3.16
C THR A 59 -3.04 4.67 -3.95
N ARG A 60 -3.64 5.72 -4.50
CA ARG A 60 -2.90 6.75 -5.27
C ARG A 60 -3.17 8.15 -4.75
N SER A 61 -2.16 9.01 -4.82
CA SER A 61 -2.35 10.46 -4.64
C SER A 61 -3.18 11.05 -5.79
N THR A 62 -3.99 12.05 -5.47
CA THR A 62 -4.68 12.88 -6.46
C THR A 62 -4.39 14.35 -6.17
N CYS A 63 -4.17 15.15 -7.20
CA CYS A 63 -4.03 16.62 -7.06
C CYS A 63 -5.38 17.32 -6.80
N ASN A 64 -6.39 16.57 -6.39
CA ASN A 64 -7.69 17.10 -5.99
C ASN A 64 -7.73 17.12 -4.45
N GLY A 65 -7.46 18.28 -3.86
CA GLY A 65 -7.30 18.44 -2.41
C GLY A 65 -5.84 18.38 -1.92
N LEU A 66 -4.88 17.96 -2.75
CA LEU A 66 -3.45 18.05 -2.47
C LEU A 66 -2.75 19.02 -3.44
N PRO A 67 -1.79 19.83 -2.95
CA PRO A 67 -1.00 20.70 -3.81
C PRO A 67 -0.01 19.89 -4.65
N CYS A 68 0.12 20.25 -5.93
CA CYS A 68 1.05 19.61 -6.85
C CYS A 68 1.88 20.72 -7.51
N PRO A 69 3.14 20.98 -7.09
CA PRO A 69 4.00 20.22 -6.14
C PRO A 69 3.70 20.42 -4.63
N PRO A 70 4.24 19.57 -3.72
CA PRO A 70 5.25 18.53 -3.91
C PRO A 70 4.70 17.13 -4.25
N TYR A 71 3.38 16.95 -4.19
CA TYR A 71 2.77 15.67 -4.55
C TYR A 71 2.73 15.48 -6.07
N VAL A 72 2.82 14.22 -6.50
CA VAL A 72 2.71 13.83 -7.91
C VAL A 72 1.34 13.22 -8.12
N ASN A 73 0.62 13.65 -9.17
CA ASN A 73 -0.70 13.10 -9.47
C ASN A 73 -0.62 11.61 -9.84
N ASN A 74 -1.63 10.82 -9.45
CA ASN A 74 -1.75 9.39 -9.78
C ASN A 74 -0.55 8.54 -9.37
N ARG A 75 0.15 8.90 -8.30
CA ARG A 75 1.30 8.13 -7.80
C ARG A 75 0.84 7.14 -6.73
N ALA A 76 1.24 5.87 -6.88
CA ALA A 76 0.99 4.86 -5.86
C ALA A 76 1.64 5.27 -4.53
N ILE A 77 0.88 5.17 -3.45
CA ILE A 77 1.34 5.51 -2.10
C ILE A 77 2.15 4.34 -1.56
N THR A 78 3.37 4.62 -1.10
CA THR A 78 4.25 3.61 -0.49
C THR A 78 3.94 3.41 0.99
N CYS A 79 4.49 2.36 1.57
CA CYS A 79 4.44 2.09 3.00
C CYS A 79 5.68 1.32 3.45
N VAL A 80 5.91 1.31 4.76
CA VAL A 80 6.94 0.47 5.40
C VAL A 80 6.36 -0.17 6.66
N VAL A 81 6.75 -1.40 6.96
CA VAL A 81 6.47 -2.08 8.22
C VAL A 81 7.77 -2.17 9.01
N CYS A 82 7.70 -1.70 10.25
CA CYS A 82 8.84 -1.62 11.16
C CYS A 82 8.44 -2.21 12.52
N THR A 83 9.38 -2.88 13.16
CA THR A 83 9.27 -3.44 14.51
C THR A 83 10.36 -2.84 15.40
N LYS A 84 10.19 -2.95 16.72
CA LYS A 84 11.12 -2.42 17.73
C LYS A 84 11.64 -3.55 18.61
#